data_AF-A0A1D2UWW6-F1
#
_entry.id   AF-A0A1D2UWW6-F1
#
_cell.length_a   1.000
_cell.length_b   1.000
_cell.length_c   1.000
_cell.angle_alpha   90.00
_cell.angle_beta   90.00
_cell.angle_gamma   90.00
#
_symmetry.space_group_name_H-M   'P 1'
#
loop_
_entity.id
_entity.type
_entity.pdbx_description
1 polymer ?
#
loop_
_entity_poly.entity_id
_entity_poly.type
_entity_poly.pdbx_seq_one_letter_code
_entity_poly.pdbx_strand_id
1 'polypeptide(L)'
;MFIHPEEIMETIHMISSMNLDIRTVTMGINLRDCAHPDIETFNDNIHEKMTRCASKLVDVADEVEQMYGIPIINKRISVTPIATIAETFTQKEIVSIAKTLDRAANEIGVDFIGGFTALVHKGMTAGDRRLINAIPEALAVTEKVCSSVNVATTKAGINMNAVNLMGKVIKETADLTRDRDGIGCAKLVVFANAPEDNPFMAGAFHGVGETDCVINVGVSGPGVVNSAIRDLDNPDLGEIAECIKKTAFKITRMGEMTGREVSRRLEADFGVVDLSLAPTPEVGDSVAAILEAMGLESCGTHGTTAALALLNDAVKKGGAMASSSVGGLSGAFIPVSEDAGMIEAVKRGSLKLDKLEAMTSVCSVGLDMIAVPGDTSSSTISAIMADEMAIGMINRKTTAVRIIPAPGKMTGDMVEYGGLLGSCPVMPVHKFSSEEFVKKAGRIPAPIQALTN
;
A
#
# COMPACT_ATOMS: atom_id res chain seq x y z
N MET A 1 -8.57 28.62 -15.67
CA MET A 1 -8.30 27.55 -16.66
C MET A 1 -9.65 27.22 -17.28
N PHE A 2 -9.80 27.38 -18.60
CA PHE A 2 -11.06 27.03 -19.28
C PHE A 2 -11.04 25.52 -19.53
N ILE A 3 -11.89 24.77 -18.83
CA ILE A 3 -12.15 23.36 -19.12
C ILE A 3 -13.19 23.35 -20.25
N HIS A 4 -12.90 22.66 -21.35
CA HIS A 4 -13.85 22.60 -22.46
C HIS A 4 -15.09 21.78 -22.07
N PRO A 5 -16.31 22.13 -22.52
CA PRO A 5 -17.53 21.39 -22.18
C PRO A 5 -17.46 19.89 -22.50
N GLU A 6 -16.72 19.52 -23.55
CA GLU A 6 -16.45 18.12 -23.92
C GLU A 6 -15.63 17.38 -22.86
N GLU A 7 -14.61 18.03 -22.27
CA GLU A 7 -13.81 17.45 -21.18
C GLU A 7 -14.65 17.25 -19.91
N ILE A 8 -15.59 18.16 -19.64
CA ILE A 8 -16.52 18.04 -18.50
C ILE A 8 -17.44 16.84 -18.69
N MET A 9 -18.04 16.70 -19.88
CA MET A 9 -18.93 15.56 -20.19
C MET A 9 -18.18 14.23 -20.14
N GLU A 10 -16.93 14.21 -20.63
CA GLU A 10 -16.08 13.03 -20.57
C GLU A 10 -15.74 12.66 -19.11
N THR A 11 -15.36 13.63 -18.27
CA THR A 11 -15.14 13.42 -16.84
C THR A 11 -16.39 12.88 -16.14
N ILE A 12 -17.57 13.45 -16.42
CA ILE A 12 -18.84 12.95 -15.86
C ILE A 12 -19.06 11.49 -16.27
N HIS A 13 -18.78 11.15 -17.54
CA HIS A 13 -18.92 9.78 -18.02
C HIS A 13 -17.93 8.82 -17.33
N MET A 14 -16.67 9.23 -17.13
CA MET A 14 -15.68 8.44 -16.40
C MET A 14 -16.12 8.15 -14.96
N ILE A 15 -16.73 9.13 -14.28
CA ILE A 15 -17.25 8.96 -12.92
C ILE A 15 -18.47 8.02 -12.92
N SER A 16 -19.48 8.31 -13.74
CA SER A 16 -20.77 7.60 -13.65
C SER A 16 -20.77 6.19 -14.24
N SER A 17 -19.89 5.93 -15.21
CA SER A 17 -19.94 4.71 -16.03
C SER A 17 -18.68 3.86 -15.99
N MET A 18 -17.57 4.41 -15.46
CA MET A 18 -16.28 3.73 -15.46
C MET A 18 -15.62 3.67 -14.06
N ASN A 19 -16.39 3.97 -13.01
CA ASN A 19 -15.96 3.92 -11.61
C ASN A 19 -14.67 4.71 -11.35
N LEU A 20 -14.58 5.95 -11.88
CA LEU A 20 -13.51 6.87 -11.48
C LEU A 20 -13.74 7.38 -10.07
N ASP A 21 -12.76 7.20 -9.19
CA ASP A 21 -12.78 7.70 -7.82
C ASP A 21 -11.42 8.21 -7.34
N ILE A 22 -11.46 9.00 -6.27
CA ILE A 22 -10.30 9.25 -5.43
C ILE A 22 -10.24 8.14 -4.39
N ARG A 23 -9.28 7.23 -4.58
CA ARG A 23 -9.12 6.07 -3.70
C ARG A 23 -8.90 6.49 -2.26
N THR A 24 -8.11 7.53 -2.03
CA THR A 24 -7.81 8.02 -0.70
C THR A 24 -7.39 9.49 -0.68
N VAL A 25 -7.80 10.19 0.36
CA VAL A 25 -7.16 11.41 0.84
C VAL A 25 -6.51 11.08 2.18
N THR A 26 -5.19 11.26 2.26
CA THR A 26 -4.40 10.89 3.43
C THR A 26 -3.72 12.12 4.00
N MET A 27 -4.04 12.48 5.24
CA MET A 27 -3.34 13.54 5.97
C MET A 27 -2.12 12.95 6.68
N GLY A 28 -0.93 13.39 6.30
CA GLY A 28 0.30 13.15 7.02
C GLY A 28 0.47 14.13 8.17
N ILE A 29 0.77 13.64 9.37
CA ILE A 29 0.93 14.44 10.58
C ILE A 29 2.29 14.14 11.23
N ASN A 30 3.10 15.17 11.41
CA ASN A 30 4.36 15.07 12.14
C ASN A 30 4.11 15.00 13.65
N LEU A 31 4.64 13.98 14.33
CA LEU A 31 4.46 13.77 15.78
C LEU A 31 5.73 14.02 16.59
N ARG A 32 6.81 14.54 15.99
CA ARG A 32 8.10 14.73 16.69
C ARG A 32 8.04 15.69 17.87
N ASP A 33 7.19 16.70 17.79
CA ASP A 33 6.92 17.66 18.86
C ASP A 33 6.07 17.09 20.00
N CYS A 34 5.50 15.90 19.84
CA CYS A 34 4.75 15.20 20.89
C CYS A 34 5.67 14.43 21.85
N ALA A 35 6.97 14.30 21.53
CA ALA A 35 7.95 13.54 22.29
C ALA A 35 8.03 13.97 23.76
N HIS A 36 7.87 13.00 24.66
CA HIS A 36 7.89 13.21 26.09
C HIS A 36 8.37 11.91 26.78
N PRO A 37 9.15 11.95 27.87
CA PRO A 37 9.64 10.75 28.54
C PRO A 37 8.58 9.98 29.32
N ASP A 38 7.50 10.65 29.73
CA ASP A 38 6.33 10.03 30.34
C ASP A 38 5.33 9.60 29.26
N ILE A 39 4.88 8.34 29.32
CA ILE A 39 4.01 7.73 28.31
C ILE A 39 2.59 8.30 28.31
N GLU A 40 2.06 8.72 29.46
CA GLU A 40 0.71 9.29 29.52
C GLU A 40 0.69 10.65 28.83
N THR A 41 1.63 11.53 29.18
CA THR A 41 1.79 12.81 28.50
C THR A 41 2.10 12.64 27.00
N PHE A 42 2.92 11.67 26.63
CA PHE A 42 3.23 11.39 25.22
C PHE A 42 1.97 11.00 24.42
N ASN A 43 1.15 10.11 24.97
CA ASN A 43 -0.10 9.70 24.37
C ASN A 43 -1.09 10.87 24.27
N ASP A 44 -1.21 11.68 25.32
CA ASP A 44 -2.09 12.86 25.32
C ASP A 44 -1.66 13.88 24.26
N ASN A 45 -0.35 14.16 24.14
CA ASN A 45 0.19 15.04 23.10
C ASN A 45 -0.15 14.54 21.69
N ILE A 46 0.02 13.24 21.42
CA ILE A 46 -0.32 12.64 20.12
C ILE A 46 -1.82 12.83 19.84
N HIS A 47 -2.66 12.51 20.80
CA HIS A 47 -4.10 12.58 20.67
C HIS A 47 -4.56 14.02 20.39
N GLU A 48 -4.10 14.98 21.19
CA GLU A 48 -4.42 16.40 21.02
C GLU A 48 -3.94 16.92 19.66
N LYS A 49 -2.72 16.58 19.24
CA LYS A 49 -2.20 17.03 17.95
C LYS A 49 -3.01 16.47 16.78
N MET A 50 -3.29 15.17 16.79
CA MET A 50 -4.05 14.53 15.73
C MET A 50 -5.47 15.09 15.61
N THR A 51 -6.19 15.18 16.73
CA THR A 51 -7.56 15.73 16.75
C THR A 51 -7.58 17.19 16.32
N ARG A 52 -6.62 18.01 16.77
CA ARG A 52 -6.48 19.40 16.33
C ARG A 52 -6.26 19.52 14.82
N CYS A 53 -5.35 18.73 14.25
CA CYS A 53 -4.98 18.83 12.85
C CYS A 53 -6.03 18.23 11.90
N ALA A 54 -6.65 17.10 12.27
CA ALA A 54 -7.48 16.31 11.36
C ALA A 54 -8.99 16.33 11.69
N SER A 55 -9.45 17.04 12.73
CA SER A 55 -10.88 17.09 13.12
C SER A 55 -11.85 17.43 11.99
N LYS A 56 -11.41 18.23 11.00
CA LYS A 56 -12.24 18.61 9.84
C LYS A 56 -11.94 17.82 8.57
N LEU A 57 -11.03 16.85 8.61
CA LEU A 57 -10.57 16.13 7.42
C LEU A 57 -11.72 15.44 6.68
N VAL A 58 -12.59 14.74 7.42
CA VAL A 58 -13.71 13.99 6.85
C VAL A 58 -14.74 14.96 6.26
N ASP A 59 -15.19 15.95 7.03
CA ASP A 59 -16.17 16.95 6.58
C ASP A 59 -15.69 17.68 5.33
N VAL A 60 -14.43 18.14 5.31
CA VAL A 60 -13.86 18.85 4.16
C VAL A 60 -13.74 17.93 2.95
N ALA A 61 -13.33 16.67 3.12
CA ALA A 61 -13.28 15.72 2.02
C ALA A 61 -14.68 15.50 1.43
N ASP A 62 -15.71 15.31 2.27
CA ASP A 62 -17.09 15.10 1.84
C ASP A 62 -17.68 16.34 1.14
N GLU A 63 -17.37 17.55 1.61
CA GLU A 63 -17.75 18.79 0.93
C GLU A 63 -17.10 18.92 -0.46
N VAL A 64 -15.83 18.51 -0.59
CA VAL A 64 -15.10 18.56 -1.86
C VAL A 64 -15.60 17.49 -2.83
N GLU A 65 -15.91 16.29 -2.32
CA GLU A 65 -16.59 15.23 -3.08
C GLU A 65 -17.91 15.74 -3.66
N GLN A 66 -18.75 16.39 -2.85
CA GLN A 66 -20.01 16.97 -3.32
C GLN A 66 -19.81 18.10 -4.33
N MET A 67 -18.78 18.93 -4.13
CA MET A 67 -18.48 20.06 -5.03
C MET A 67 -18.05 19.60 -6.42
N TYR A 68 -17.19 18.59 -6.52
CA TYR A 68 -16.67 18.10 -7.80
C TYR A 68 -17.44 16.90 -8.36
N GLY A 69 -18.30 16.27 -7.56
CA GLY A 69 -19.01 15.05 -7.93
C GLY A 69 -18.08 13.84 -8.12
N ILE A 70 -16.86 13.89 -7.58
CA ILE A 70 -15.87 12.79 -7.66
C ILE A 70 -15.86 12.08 -6.31
N PRO A 71 -16.23 10.78 -6.23
CA PRO A 71 -16.26 10.03 -4.98
C PRO A 71 -14.88 9.99 -4.29
N ILE A 72 -14.85 10.21 -2.97
CA ILE A 72 -13.64 10.02 -2.16
C ILE A 72 -13.86 8.82 -1.24
N ILE A 73 -13.30 7.67 -1.65
CA ILE A 73 -13.61 6.37 -1.03
C ILE A 73 -13.05 6.27 0.38
N ASN A 74 -11.84 6.79 0.62
CA ASN A 74 -11.19 6.71 1.92
C ASN A 74 -10.66 8.06 2.39
N LYS A 75 -10.77 8.28 3.70
CA LYS A 75 -10.14 9.37 4.43
C LYS A 75 -9.21 8.76 5.47
N ARG A 76 -7.92 9.08 5.41
CA ARG A 76 -6.89 8.38 6.18
C ARG A 76 -5.91 9.34 6.84
N ILE A 77 -5.18 8.83 7.82
CA ILE A 77 -4.07 9.55 8.46
C ILE A 77 -2.79 8.72 8.33
N SER A 78 -1.67 9.37 8.10
CA SER A 78 -0.35 8.79 8.32
C SER A 78 0.41 9.62 9.33
N VAL A 79 1.20 8.98 10.19
CA VAL A 79 1.99 9.69 11.21
C VAL A 79 3.47 9.37 11.10
N THR A 80 4.29 10.20 11.74
CA THR A 80 5.73 9.94 11.87
C THR A 80 5.98 8.50 12.31
N PRO A 81 6.95 7.77 11.71
CA PRO A 81 7.30 6.43 12.13
C PRO A 81 7.49 6.36 13.65
N ILE A 82 6.58 5.68 14.34
CA ILE A 82 6.53 5.67 15.81
C ILE A 82 7.86 5.21 16.41
N ALA A 83 8.62 4.35 15.73
CA ALA A 83 9.93 3.89 16.21
C ALA A 83 10.92 5.05 16.46
N THR A 84 10.81 6.14 15.69
CA THR A 84 11.71 7.30 15.80
C THR A 84 11.43 8.18 17.02
N ILE A 85 10.21 8.12 17.55
CA ILE A 85 9.76 8.96 18.68
C ILE A 85 9.44 8.14 19.94
N ALA A 86 9.35 6.81 19.84
CA ALA A 86 9.07 5.89 20.93
C ALA A 86 10.30 5.09 21.42
N GLU A 87 11.52 5.51 21.03
CA GLU A 87 12.76 4.76 21.27
C GLU A 87 12.96 4.37 22.74
N THR A 88 12.57 5.21 23.70
CA THR A 88 12.80 4.97 25.13
C THR A 88 11.76 4.07 25.82
N PHE A 89 10.61 3.85 25.19
CA PHE A 89 9.49 3.15 25.81
C PHE A 89 9.63 1.63 25.78
N THR A 90 8.98 0.98 26.74
CA THR A 90 8.82 -0.48 26.79
C THR A 90 7.81 -0.96 25.74
N GLN A 91 7.81 -2.26 25.45
CA GLN A 91 6.87 -2.85 24.49
C GLN A 91 5.40 -2.58 24.86
N LYS A 92 5.04 -2.69 26.16
CA LYS A 92 3.67 -2.44 26.64
C LYS A 92 3.25 -0.99 26.44
N GLU A 93 4.16 -0.06 26.71
CA GLU A 93 3.95 1.37 26.47
C GLU A 93 3.78 1.66 24.98
N ILE A 94 4.57 1.01 24.11
CA ILE A 94 4.41 1.13 22.65
C ILE A 94 3.03 0.63 22.19
N VAL A 95 2.49 -0.45 22.77
CA VAL A 95 1.12 -0.90 22.48
C VAL A 95 0.09 0.16 22.92
N SER A 96 0.35 0.91 23.99
CA SER A 96 -0.53 2.02 24.40
C SER A 96 -0.55 3.17 23.39
N ILE A 97 0.56 3.40 22.68
CA ILE A 97 0.63 4.37 21.58
C ILE A 97 -0.31 3.92 20.45
N ALA A 98 -0.26 2.65 20.05
CA ALA A 98 -1.19 2.11 19.04
C ALA A 98 -2.65 2.31 19.44
N LYS A 99 -3.02 2.03 20.70
CA LYS A 99 -4.38 2.30 21.21
C LYS A 99 -4.76 3.77 21.15
N THR A 100 -3.79 4.67 21.39
CA THR A 100 -4.00 6.12 21.30
C THR A 100 -4.24 6.57 19.85
N LEU A 101 -3.45 6.05 18.90
CA LEU A 101 -3.67 6.28 17.47
C LEU A 101 -5.05 5.79 17.03
N ASP A 102 -5.46 4.60 17.47
CA ASP A 102 -6.77 4.02 17.17
C ASP A 102 -7.91 4.85 17.75
N ARG A 103 -7.78 5.32 18.99
CA ARG A 103 -8.75 6.20 19.65
C ARG A 103 -8.92 7.51 18.88
N ALA A 104 -7.81 8.17 18.54
CA ALA A 104 -7.86 9.41 17.76
C ALA A 104 -8.46 9.19 16.37
N ALA A 105 -8.09 8.10 15.68
CA ALA A 105 -8.65 7.75 14.38
C ALA A 105 -10.17 7.51 14.43
N ASN A 106 -10.66 6.90 15.51
CA ASN A 106 -12.10 6.70 15.73
C ASN A 106 -12.82 8.01 16.03
N GLU A 107 -12.25 8.89 16.84
CA GLU A 107 -12.83 10.22 17.14
C GLU A 107 -12.92 11.10 15.90
N ILE A 108 -11.88 11.09 15.06
CA ILE A 108 -11.85 11.88 13.81
C ILE A 108 -12.74 11.27 12.73
N GLY A 109 -13.03 9.96 12.79
CA GLY A 109 -13.87 9.27 11.82
C GLY A 109 -13.15 8.81 10.54
N VAL A 110 -11.81 8.69 10.57
CA VAL A 110 -11.03 8.17 9.42
C VAL A 110 -11.08 6.65 9.33
N ASP A 111 -10.81 6.10 8.13
CA ASP A 111 -10.87 4.65 7.88
C ASP A 111 -9.69 3.90 8.51
N PHE A 112 -8.48 4.43 8.30
CA PHE A 112 -7.23 3.80 8.74
C PHE A 112 -6.18 4.86 9.13
N ILE A 113 -5.28 4.46 10.02
CA ILE A 113 -4.10 5.22 10.40
C ILE A 113 -2.82 4.40 10.22
N GLY A 114 -1.89 4.92 9.42
CA GLY A 114 -0.57 4.36 9.20
C GLY A 114 0.50 5.11 9.99
N GLY A 115 1.69 4.53 10.12
CA GLY A 115 2.82 5.16 10.82
C GLY A 115 3.28 4.42 12.07
N PHE A 116 2.60 3.34 12.48
CA PHE A 116 3.13 2.38 13.46
C PHE A 116 4.28 1.59 12.82
N THR A 117 5.38 2.29 12.57
CA THR A 117 6.38 1.95 11.56
C THR A 117 7.80 2.00 12.11
N ALA A 118 8.64 1.09 11.61
CA ALA A 118 10.09 1.08 11.86
C ALA A 118 10.89 1.06 10.55
N LEU A 119 12.00 1.81 10.50
CA LEU A 119 12.88 1.91 9.33
C LEU A 119 14.26 1.29 9.65
N VAL A 120 14.40 -0.01 9.41
CA VAL A 120 15.48 -0.84 9.97
C VAL A 120 16.45 -1.41 8.93
N HIS A 121 16.42 -0.88 7.71
CA HIS A 121 17.19 -1.37 6.56
C HIS A 121 18.71 -1.40 6.77
N LYS A 122 19.26 -0.58 7.67
CA LYS A 122 20.71 -0.54 7.97
C LYS A 122 21.09 -1.19 9.32
N GLY A 123 20.10 -1.61 10.11
CA GLY A 123 20.27 -2.13 11.46
C GLY A 123 19.00 -1.86 12.28
N MET A 124 18.90 -2.49 13.46
CA MET A 124 17.82 -2.25 14.42
C MET A 124 18.41 -1.70 15.72
N THR A 125 17.84 -0.61 16.24
CA THR A 125 18.05 -0.17 17.63
C THR A 125 17.29 -1.06 18.62
N ALA A 126 17.40 -0.74 19.91
CA ALA A 126 16.60 -1.40 20.93
C ALA A 126 15.13 -0.97 20.84
N GLY A 127 14.85 0.31 20.56
CA GLY A 127 13.50 0.83 20.33
C GLY A 127 12.84 0.22 19.10
N ASP A 128 13.56 0.16 17.97
CA ASP A 128 13.09 -0.50 16.74
C ASP A 128 12.61 -1.92 17.01
N ARG A 129 13.43 -2.69 17.74
CA ARG A 129 13.10 -4.08 18.09
C ARG A 129 11.87 -4.16 18.99
N ARG A 130 11.74 -3.25 19.96
CA ARG A 130 10.55 -3.20 20.84
C ARG A 130 9.29 -2.87 20.05
N LEU A 131 9.37 -1.94 19.09
CA LEU A 131 8.24 -1.63 18.23
C LEU A 131 7.85 -2.82 17.34
N ILE A 132 8.82 -3.45 16.68
CA ILE A 132 8.55 -4.63 15.83
C ILE A 132 7.90 -5.75 16.64
N ASN A 133 8.37 -6.00 17.88
CA ASN A 133 7.78 -6.98 18.76
C ASN A 133 6.41 -6.57 19.32
N ALA A 134 6.06 -5.28 19.33
CA ALA A 134 4.75 -4.79 19.75
C ALA A 134 3.68 -4.97 18.66
N ILE A 135 4.07 -5.14 17.38
CA ILE A 135 3.16 -5.23 16.23
C ILE A 135 2.06 -6.29 16.42
N PRO A 136 2.34 -7.55 16.82
CA PRO A 136 1.31 -8.58 16.92
C PRO A 136 0.19 -8.20 17.90
N GLU A 137 0.56 -7.73 19.09
CA GLU A 137 -0.39 -7.29 20.10
C GLU A 137 -1.12 -6.01 19.66
N ALA A 138 -0.40 -5.02 19.15
CA ALA A 138 -0.96 -3.75 18.70
C ALA A 138 -2.03 -3.95 17.62
N LEU A 139 -1.77 -4.76 16.60
CA LEU A 139 -2.71 -5.00 15.51
C LEU A 139 -3.89 -5.91 15.91
N ALA A 140 -3.74 -6.72 16.96
CA ALA A 140 -4.81 -7.54 17.50
C ALA A 140 -5.82 -6.74 18.34
N VAL A 141 -5.33 -5.73 19.09
CA VAL A 141 -6.13 -4.92 20.03
C VAL A 141 -6.60 -3.57 19.48
N THR A 142 -6.28 -3.26 18.22
CA THR A 142 -6.71 -2.04 17.53
C THR A 142 -7.44 -2.40 16.25
N GLU A 143 -8.32 -1.51 15.78
CA GLU A 143 -9.12 -1.75 14.58
C GLU A 143 -8.49 -1.09 13.35
N LYS A 144 -8.18 0.20 13.44
CA LYS A 144 -7.79 1.08 12.32
C LYS A 144 -6.30 1.31 12.17
N VAL A 145 -5.49 0.90 13.16
CA VAL A 145 -4.04 1.05 13.08
C VAL A 145 -3.45 0.05 12.09
N CYS A 146 -2.62 0.58 11.19
CA CYS A 146 -1.79 -0.13 10.24
C CYS A 146 -0.31 0.02 10.61
N SER A 147 0.47 -1.02 10.34
CA SER A 147 1.90 -1.07 10.64
C SER A 147 2.71 -1.38 9.40
N SER A 148 3.90 -0.79 9.32
CA SER A 148 4.85 -1.09 8.25
C SER A 148 6.29 -1.19 8.75
N VAL A 149 7.11 -2.01 8.09
CA VAL A 149 8.53 -2.14 8.45
C VAL A 149 9.40 -2.11 7.19
N ASN A 150 10.25 -1.09 7.05
CA ASN A 150 11.19 -1.01 5.94
C ASN A 150 12.50 -1.72 6.30
N VAL A 151 12.74 -2.88 5.70
CA VAL A 151 13.87 -3.78 6.01
C VAL A 151 14.98 -3.74 4.98
N ALA A 152 14.75 -3.09 3.84
CA ALA A 152 15.73 -3.02 2.76
C ALA A 152 15.72 -1.65 2.08
N THR A 153 16.86 -1.23 1.56
CA THR A 153 16.95 -0.17 0.56
C THR A 153 18.04 -0.50 -0.44
N THR A 154 17.95 0.01 -1.66
CA THR A 154 19.03 -0.12 -2.66
C THR A 154 20.35 0.40 -2.08
N LYS A 155 20.34 1.47 -1.29
CA LYS A 155 21.56 2.07 -0.71
C LYS A 155 22.15 1.27 0.45
N ALA A 156 21.37 0.53 1.22
CA ALA A 156 21.84 -0.18 2.41
C ALA A 156 21.94 -1.71 2.24
N GLY A 157 21.29 -2.26 1.22
CA GLY A 157 21.09 -3.69 1.08
C GLY A 157 19.83 -4.17 1.80
N ILE A 158 19.83 -5.44 2.23
CA ILE A 158 18.71 -6.06 2.95
C ILE A 158 19.17 -6.44 4.36
N ASN A 159 18.45 -5.99 5.39
CA ASN A 159 18.68 -6.42 6.76
C ASN A 159 17.99 -7.77 7.01
N MET A 160 18.72 -8.87 6.80
CA MET A 160 18.21 -10.23 6.97
C MET A 160 17.88 -10.57 8.44
N ASN A 161 18.48 -9.87 9.41
CA ASN A 161 18.06 -10.01 10.81
C ASN A 161 16.62 -9.52 11.02
N ALA A 162 16.25 -8.39 10.38
CA ALA A 162 14.91 -7.84 10.45
C ALA A 162 13.92 -8.69 9.65
N VAL A 163 14.30 -9.17 8.45
CA VAL A 163 13.47 -10.08 7.64
C VAL A 163 13.11 -11.35 8.42
N ASN A 164 14.08 -12.00 9.07
CA ASN A 164 13.85 -13.19 9.90
C ASN A 164 12.93 -12.90 11.10
N LEU A 165 13.12 -11.74 11.76
CA LEU A 165 12.23 -11.32 12.84
C LEU A 165 10.80 -11.11 12.33
N MET A 166 10.63 -10.43 11.19
CA MET A 166 9.32 -10.17 10.60
C MET A 166 8.58 -11.45 10.22
N GLY A 167 9.26 -12.51 9.78
CA GLY A 167 8.58 -13.78 9.50
C GLY A 167 7.94 -14.41 10.73
N LYS A 168 8.54 -14.18 11.92
CA LYS A 168 7.96 -14.61 13.20
C LYS A 168 6.81 -13.69 13.63
N VAL A 169 7.01 -12.38 13.51
CA VAL A 169 6.00 -11.36 13.82
C VAL A 169 4.74 -11.55 13.00
N ILE A 170 4.85 -11.82 11.69
CA ILE A 170 3.69 -12.11 10.82
C ILE A 170 2.95 -13.36 11.30
N LYS A 171 3.66 -14.45 11.64
CA LYS A 171 3.03 -15.66 12.18
C LYS A 171 2.31 -15.41 13.50
N GLU A 172 2.95 -14.70 14.42
CA GLU A 172 2.36 -14.33 15.71
C GLU A 172 1.13 -13.42 15.54
N THR A 173 1.20 -12.45 14.63
CA THR A 173 0.09 -11.54 14.29
C THR A 173 -1.11 -12.31 13.75
N ALA A 174 -0.88 -13.28 12.84
CA ALA A 174 -1.93 -14.14 12.32
C ALA A 174 -2.54 -15.01 13.43
N ASP A 175 -1.70 -15.61 14.29
CA ASP A 175 -2.17 -16.47 15.38
C ASP A 175 -2.99 -15.71 16.44
N LEU A 176 -2.62 -14.46 16.75
CA LEU A 176 -3.37 -13.59 17.67
C LEU A 176 -4.70 -13.10 17.10
N THR A 177 -4.88 -13.15 15.78
CA THR A 177 -6.11 -12.74 15.08
C THR A 177 -6.77 -13.91 14.34
N ARG A 178 -6.54 -15.13 14.83
CA ARG A 178 -6.99 -16.38 14.18
C ARG A 178 -8.50 -16.55 14.08
N ASP A 179 -9.23 -15.90 14.98
CA ASP A 179 -10.69 -15.85 15.03
C ASP A 179 -11.28 -15.03 13.86
N ARG A 180 -10.43 -14.25 13.18
CA ARG A 180 -10.76 -13.38 12.04
C ARG A 180 -9.83 -13.65 10.86
N ASP A 181 -9.54 -14.93 10.59
CA ASP A 181 -8.71 -15.40 9.47
C ASP A 181 -7.31 -14.73 9.38
N GLY A 182 -6.75 -14.23 10.48
CA GLY A 182 -5.44 -13.58 10.49
C GLY A 182 -5.46 -12.12 10.05
N ILE A 183 -6.60 -11.42 10.18
CA ILE A 183 -6.82 -10.03 9.75
C ILE A 183 -5.73 -9.04 10.18
N GLY A 184 -5.02 -9.28 11.30
CA GLY A 184 -3.92 -8.43 11.71
C GLY A 184 -2.84 -8.31 10.63
N CYS A 185 -2.57 -9.38 9.89
CA CYS A 185 -1.60 -9.38 8.79
C CYS A 185 -2.07 -8.57 7.57
N ALA A 186 -3.38 -8.36 7.39
CA ALA A 186 -3.89 -7.47 6.35
C ALA A 186 -3.54 -5.99 6.62
N LYS A 187 -3.23 -5.65 7.88
CA LYS A 187 -2.82 -4.33 8.36
C LYS A 187 -1.30 -4.21 8.56
N LEU A 188 -0.51 -5.20 8.11
CA LEU A 188 0.94 -5.24 8.28
C LEU A 188 1.65 -5.41 6.93
N VAL A 189 2.59 -4.52 6.62
CA VAL A 189 3.37 -4.60 5.38
C VAL A 189 4.86 -4.45 5.62
N VAL A 190 5.67 -5.25 4.91
CA VAL A 190 7.14 -5.20 4.96
C VAL A 190 7.68 -4.64 3.66
N PHE A 191 8.56 -3.64 3.72
CA PHE A 191 9.03 -2.89 2.57
C PHE A 191 10.52 -3.04 2.27
N ALA A 192 10.84 -2.92 0.98
CA ALA A 192 12.10 -2.37 0.48
C ALA A 192 11.84 -1.01 -0.16
N ASN A 193 12.77 -0.08 0.04
CA ASN A 193 12.71 1.28 -0.53
C ASN A 193 11.37 2.00 -0.25
N ALA A 194 10.86 1.88 0.98
CA ALA A 194 9.59 2.52 1.33
C ALA A 194 9.60 4.05 1.04
N PRO A 195 8.62 4.58 0.30
CA PRO A 195 8.45 6.02 0.08
C PRO A 195 8.01 6.71 1.38
N GLU A 196 8.40 7.97 1.54
CA GLU A 196 8.16 8.78 2.74
C GLU A 196 6.79 9.50 2.73
N ASP A 197 6.09 9.48 1.60
CA ASP A 197 4.90 10.28 1.29
C ASP A 197 3.73 9.43 0.74
N ASN A 198 3.80 8.10 0.88
CA ASN A 198 2.79 7.19 0.32
C ASN A 198 1.42 7.33 1.01
N PRO A 199 0.33 7.58 0.26
CA PRO A 199 -1.00 7.71 0.83
C PRO A 199 -1.72 6.36 1.07
N PHE A 200 -1.21 5.25 0.53
CA PHE A 200 -1.87 3.93 0.57
C PHE A 200 -1.57 3.11 1.84
N MET A 201 -2.61 2.48 2.39
CA MET A 201 -2.51 1.57 3.53
C MET A 201 -2.29 0.11 3.08
N ALA A 202 -1.65 -0.74 3.90
CA ALA A 202 -1.18 -0.54 5.27
C ALA A 202 0.16 0.21 5.41
N GLY A 203 0.74 0.66 4.29
CA GLY A 203 2.13 1.08 4.23
C GLY A 203 2.44 2.53 4.53
N ALA A 204 1.44 3.41 4.59
CA ALA A 204 1.64 4.84 4.75
C ALA A 204 2.30 5.19 6.10
N PHE A 205 3.23 6.12 6.06
CA PHE A 205 3.77 6.84 7.22
C PHE A 205 4.12 8.26 6.78
N HIS A 206 4.24 9.18 7.72
CA HIS A 206 4.62 10.57 7.44
C HIS A 206 6.13 10.72 7.56
N GLY A 207 6.80 10.95 6.42
CA GLY A 207 8.24 11.10 6.31
C GLY A 207 8.86 12.09 7.29
N VAL A 208 10.12 11.85 7.66
CA VAL A 208 10.84 12.81 8.53
C VAL A 208 11.21 14.09 7.78
N GLY A 209 11.28 14.05 6.45
CA GLY A 209 11.53 15.21 5.60
C GLY A 209 10.30 16.09 5.34
N GLU A 210 9.11 15.59 5.64
CA GLU A 210 7.84 16.27 5.37
C GLU A 210 7.56 17.43 6.36
N THR A 211 6.64 18.32 5.98
CA THR A 211 6.20 19.44 6.82
C THR A 211 5.28 18.96 7.95
N ASP A 212 4.70 19.89 8.74
CA ASP A 212 3.96 19.49 9.94
C ASP A 212 2.64 18.76 9.64
N CYS A 213 1.94 19.19 8.58
CA CYS A 213 0.69 18.61 8.10
C CYS A 213 0.64 18.67 6.56
N VAL A 214 0.45 17.52 5.92
CA VAL A 214 0.46 17.37 4.45
C VAL A 214 -0.75 16.56 3.98
N ILE A 215 -1.38 16.95 2.87
CA ILE A 215 -2.40 16.16 2.19
C ILE A 215 -1.79 15.46 0.99
N ASN A 216 -1.82 14.13 1.01
CA ASN A 216 -1.48 13.26 -0.10
C ASN A 216 -2.75 12.62 -0.64
N VAL A 217 -2.83 12.43 -1.95
CA VAL A 217 -4.02 11.84 -2.61
C VAL A 217 -3.61 10.63 -3.43
N GLY A 218 -4.35 9.53 -3.29
CA GLY A 218 -4.27 8.39 -4.19
C GLY A 218 -5.50 8.38 -5.09
N VAL A 219 -5.28 8.32 -6.41
CA VAL A 219 -6.36 8.18 -7.38
C VAL A 219 -6.63 6.70 -7.67
N SER A 220 -7.87 6.35 -8.01
CA SER A 220 -8.20 5.07 -8.63
C SER A 220 -8.61 5.29 -10.09
N GLY A 221 -8.66 4.21 -10.86
CA GLY A 221 -9.12 4.22 -12.23
C GLY A 221 -8.87 2.97 -13.08
N PRO A 222 -8.65 1.76 -12.52
CA PRO A 222 -8.59 0.56 -13.35
C PRO A 222 -9.81 0.40 -14.28
N GLY A 223 -11.03 0.66 -13.79
CA GLY A 223 -12.25 0.64 -14.60
C GLY A 223 -12.21 1.56 -15.83
N VAL A 224 -11.76 2.81 -15.64
CA VAL A 224 -11.59 3.80 -16.71
C VAL A 224 -10.57 3.34 -17.75
N VAL A 225 -9.43 2.80 -17.30
CA VAL A 225 -8.39 2.31 -18.22
C VAL A 225 -8.86 1.08 -18.99
N ASN A 226 -9.54 0.15 -18.33
CA ASN A 226 -10.10 -1.05 -18.95
C ASN A 226 -11.13 -0.69 -20.03
N SER A 227 -12.06 0.22 -19.73
CA SER A 227 -13.05 0.68 -20.71
C SER A 227 -12.37 1.34 -21.91
N ALA A 228 -11.44 2.26 -21.66
CA ALA A 228 -10.75 2.99 -22.72
C ALA A 228 -9.94 2.08 -23.67
N ILE A 229 -9.42 0.96 -23.17
CA ILE A 229 -8.75 -0.05 -24.02
C ILE A 229 -9.77 -0.86 -24.83
N ARG A 230 -10.89 -1.24 -24.22
CA ARG A 230 -11.94 -2.02 -24.90
C ARG A 230 -12.68 -1.26 -26.00
N ASP A 231 -12.69 0.06 -25.93
CA ASP A 231 -13.28 0.93 -26.95
C ASP A 231 -12.38 1.08 -28.20
N LEU A 232 -11.13 0.61 -28.14
CA LEU A 232 -10.24 0.61 -29.30
C LEU A 232 -10.60 -0.51 -30.28
N ASP A 233 -10.62 -0.20 -31.58
CA ASP A 233 -10.87 -1.17 -32.64
C ASP A 233 -9.54 -1.80 -33.12
N ASN A 234 -9.30 -3.04 -32.70
CA ASN A 234 -8.11 -3.84 -33.06
C ASN A 234 -6.77 -3.07 -32.96
N PRO A 235 -6.45 -2.47 -31.79
CA PRO A 235 -5.28 -1.62 -31.63
C PRO A 235 -3.97 -2.42 -31.60
N ASP A 236 -2.88 -1.78 -31.99
CA ASP A 236 -1.54 -2.26 -31.66
C ASP A 236 -1.10 -1.88 -30.23
N LEU A 237 0.04 -2.43 -29.77
CA LEU A 237 0.54 -2.17 -28.41
C LEU A 237 0.94 -0.70 -28.18
N GLY A 238 1.34 0.03 -29.23
CA GLY A 238 1.66 1.44 -29.15
C GLY A 238 0.40 2.28 -28.95
N GLU A 239 -0.67 1.97 -29.67
CA GLU A 239 -1.98 2.60 -29.52
C GLU A 239 -2.59 2.34 -28.13
N ILE A 240 -2.46 1.12 -27.62
CA ILE A 240 -2.84 0.78 -26.23
C ILE A 240 -2.05 1.64 -25.23
N ALA A 241 -0.73 1.74 -25.38
CA ALA A 241 0.11 2.53 -24.46
C ALA A 241 -0.26 4.03 -24.50
N GLU A 242 -0.53 4.58 -25.70
CA GLU A 242 -0.98 5.97 -25.85
C GLU A 242 -2.36 6.21 -25.24
N CYS A 243 -3.27 5.24 -25.35
CA CYS A 243 -4.59 5.28 -24.70
C CYS A 243 -4.43 5.35 -23.18
N ILE A 244 -3.69 4.41 -22.59
CA ILE A 244 -3.43 4.37 -21.14
C ILE A 244 -2.79 5.68 -20.66
N LYS A 245 -1.80 6.20 -21.39
CA LYS A 245 -1.12 7.46 -21.04
C LYS A 245 -2.07 8.65 -20.99
N LYS A 246 -2.95 8.80 -21.98
CA LYS A 246 -3.95 9.87 -22.04
C LYS A 246 -4.97 9.74 -20.91
N THR A 247 -5.42 8.52 -20.63
CA THR A 247 -6.37 8.24 -19.54
C THR A 247 -5.75 8.56 -18.19
N ALA A 248 -4.54 8.07 -17.92
CA ALA A 248 -3.80 8.33 -16.69
C ALA A 248 -3.55 9.83 -16.47
N PHE A 249 -3.25 10.59 -17.52
CA PHE A 249 -3.11 12.06 -17.44
C PHE A 249 -4.39 12.70 -16.88
N LYS A 250 -5.56 12.34 -17.41
CA LYS A 250 -6.85 12.91 -16.99
C LYS A 250 -7.16 12.56 -15.53
N ILE A 251 -7.02 11.29 -15.16
CA ILE A 251 -7.21 10.80 -13.79
C ILE A 251 -6.33 11.58 -12.81
N THR A 252 -5.05 11.73 -13.14
CA THR A 252 -4.08 12.44 -12.29
C THR A 252 -4.45 13.91 -12.10
N ARG A 253 -4.88 14.60 -13.17
CA ARG A 253 -5.31 16.00 -13.08
C ARG A 253 -6.49 16.18 -12.14
N MET A 254 -7.46 15.26 -12.19
CA MET A 254 -8.63 15.27 -11.30
C MET A 254 -8.23 15.02 -9.84
N GLY A 255 -7.32 14.07 -9.61
CA GLY A 255 -6.75 13.82 -8.29
C GLY A 255 -6.02 15.02 -7.71
N GLU A 256 -5.16 15.66 -8.50
CA GLU A 256 -4.42 16.86 -8.07
C GLU A 256 -5.37 18.01 -7.72
N MET A 257 -6.38 18.26 -8.57
CA MET A 257 -7.35 19.31 -8.33
C MET A 257 -8.10 19.08 -7.01
N THR A 258 -8.57 17.86 -6.78
CA THR A 258 -9.28 17.47 -5.55
C THR A 258 -8.38 17.64 -4.32
N GLY A 259 -7.15 17.12 -4.38
CA GLY A 259 -6.21 17.19 -3.28
C GLY A 259 -5.78 18.61 -2.92
N ARG A 260 -5.57 19.47 -3.92
CA ARG A 260 -5.25 20.89 -3.69
C ARG A 260 -6.40 21.64 -3.02
N GLU A 261 -7.64 21.34 -3.39
CA GLU A 261 -8.80 21.99 -2.77
C GLU A 261 -8.98 21.53 -1.31
N VAL A 262 -8.79 20.23 -1.02
CA VAL A 262 -8.78 19.73 0.35
C VAL A 262 -7.67 20.37 1.19
N SER A 263 -6.44 20.38 0.66
CA SER A 263 -5.27 21.03 1.30
C SER A 263 -5.55 22.50 1.62
N ARG A 264 -6.10 23.26 0.66
CA ARG A 264 -6.43 24.68 0.83
C ARG A 264 -7.45 24.92 1.94
N ARG A 265 -8.48 24.07 2.06
CA ARG A 265 -9.53 24.20 3.09
C ARG A 265 -9.08 23.78 4.48
N LEU A 266 -8.16 22.82 4.55
CA LEU A 266 -7.58 22.35 5.81
C LEU A 266 -6.37 23.16 6.26
N GLU A 267 -5.94 24.15 5.48
CA GLU A 267 -4.73 24.96 5.73
C GLU A 267 -3.47 24.08 5.91
N ALA A 268 -3.43 22.95 5.19
CA ALA A 268 -2.32 22.00 5.17
C ALA A 268 -1.58 22.07 3.84
N ASP A 269 -0.30 21.68 3.81
CA ASP A 269 0.45 21.64 2.56
C ASP A 269 -0.08 20.54 1.64
N PHE A 270 0.00 20.77 0.34
CA PHE A 270 -0.27 19.72 -0.65
C PHE A 270 1.02 18.96 -0.93
N GLY A 271 1.01 17.65 -0.68
CA GLY A 271 2.14 16.77 -0.94
C GLY A 271 2.06 16.20 -2.34
N VAL A 272 1.74 14.92 -2.44
CA VAL A 272 1.79 14.17 -3.70
C VAL A 272 0.45 13.61 -4.17
N VAL A 273 0.35 13.43 -5.48
CA VAL A 273 -0.64 12.56 -6.13
C VAL A 273 0.04 11.24 -6.46
N ASP A 274 -0.45 10.16 -5.87
CA ASP A 274 -0.04 8.82 -6.20
C ASP A 274 -0.92 8.28 -7.34
N LEU A 275 -0.26 7.86 -8.43
CA LEU A 275 -0.87 7.45 -9.71
C LEU A 275 -1.42 6.03 -9.72
N SER A 276 -1.42 5.37 -8.58
CA SER A 276 -1.54 3.93 -8.55
C SER A 276 -2.93 3.44 -8.96
N LEU A 277 -2.98 2.53 -9.94
CA LEU A 277 -4.22 1.85 -10.32
C LEU A 277 -4.55 0.81 -9.26
N ALA A 278 -5.34 1.20 -8.26
CA ALA A 278 -5.74 0.38 -7.14
C ALA A 278 -7.14 -0.24 -7.39
N PRO A 279 -7.24 -1.56 -7.64
CA PRO A 279 -8.52 -2.21 -7.90
C PRO A 279 -9.38 -2.30 -6.65
N THR A 280 -10.66 -2.61 -6.86
CA THR A 280 -11.62 -2.92 -5.81
C THR A 280 -12.28 -4.28 -6.06
N PRO A 281 -12.94 -4.87 -5.04
CA PRO A 281 -13.69 -6.11 -5.23
C PRO A 281 -14.87 -5.97 -6.20
N GLU A 282 -15.19 -4.76 -6.66
CA GLU A 282 -16.28 -4.51 -7.59
C GLU A 282 -15.96 -4.98 -9.01
N VAL A 283 -16.99 -5.51 -9.68
CA VAL A 283 -16.86 -5.99 -11.05
C VAL A 283 -16.62 -4.82 -11.99
N GLY A 284 -15.54 -4.90 -12.77
CA GLY A 284 -15.15 -3.88 -13.74
C GLY A 284 -13.97 -3.02 -13.30
N ASP A 285 -13.63 -3.02 -12.00
CA ASP A 285 -12.51 -2.27 -11.45
C ASP A 285 -11.33 -3.19 -11.10
N SER A 286 -10.69 -3.72 -12.14
CA SER A 286 -9.69 -4.79 -12.03
C SER A 286 -8.49 -4.53 -12.93
N VAL A 287 -7.29 -4.66 -12.36
CA VAL A 287 -6.03 -4.64 -13.11
C VAL A 287 -5.89 -5.91 -13.93
N ALA A 288 -6.31 -7.07 -13.41
CA ALA A 288 -6.35 -8.30 -14.20
C ALA A 288 -7.22 -8.17 -15.46
N ALA A 289 -8.37 -7.51 -15.36
CA ALA A 289 -9.26 -7.26 -16.50
C ALA A 289 -8.63 -6.34 -17.56
N ILE A 290 -7.82 -5.35 -17.16
CA ILE A 290 -7.02 -4.53 -18.08
C ILE A 290 -6.04 -5.40 -18.86
N LEU A 291 -5.29 -6.26 -18.16
CA LEU A 291 -4.30 -7.13 -18.80
C LEU A 291 -4.95 -8.10 -19.79
N GLU A 292 -6.15 -8.58 -19.47
CA GLU A 292 -6.96 -9.40 -20.37
C GLU A 292 -7.50 -8.59 -21.56
N ALA A 293 -7.94 -7.34 -21.35
CA ALA A 293 -8.36 -6.43 -22.42
C ALA A 293 -7.23 -6.09 -23.41
N MET A 294 -5.97 -6.18 -22.99
CA MET A 294 -4.80 -6.04 -23.87
C MET A 294 -4.57 -7.27 -24.79
N GLY A 295 -5.39 -8.32 -24.67
CA GLY A 295 -5.35 -9.50 -25.53
C GLY A 295 -4.86 -10.79 -24.86
N LEU A 296 -4.79 -10.83 -23.53
CA LEU A 296 -4.49 -12.06 -22.79
C LEU A 296 -5.78 -12.83 -22.50
N GLU A 297 -5.74 -14.16 -22.67
CA GLU A 297 -6.89 -15.02 -22.32
C GLU A 297 -7.15 -15.02 -20.80
N SER A 298 -6.10 -14.96 -20.01
CA SER A 298 -6.23 -14.84 -18.56
C SER A 298 -5.00 -14.22 -17.91
N CYS A 299 -5.22 -13.36 -16.91
CA CYS A 299 -4.15 -12.87 -16.05
C CYS A 299 -3.36 -14.05 -15.44
N GLY A 300 -2.03 -13.94 -15.50
CA GLY A 300 -1.09 -14.97 -15.03
C GLY A 300 -0.50 -15.83 -16.14
N THR A 301 -1.08 -15.84 -17.35
CA THR A 301 -0.51 -16.54 -18.51
C THR A 301 0.81 -15.92 -19.02
N HIS A 302 1.45 -16.56 -20.00
CA HIS A 302 2.62 -16.00 -20.69
C HIS A 302 2.26 -14.68 -21.37
N GLY A 303 3.13 -13.67 -21.24
CA GLY A 303 2.83 -12.29 -21.69
C GLY A 303 2.30 -11.37 -20.60
N THR A 304 1.68 -11.87 -19.52
CA THR A 304 1.14 -11.04 -18.41
C THR A 304 2.16 -10.04 -17.85
N THR A 305 3.40 -10.47 -17.63
CA THR A 305 4.46 -9.59 -17.10
C THR A 305 4.81 -8.48 -18.09
N ALA A 306 4.81 -8.75 -19.40
CA ALA A 306 5.08 -7.74 -20.41
C ALA A 306 3.92 -6.74 -20.54
N ALA A 307 2.67 -7.22 -20.51
CA ALA A 307 1.49 -6.38 -20.50
C ALA A 307 1.46 -5.45 -19.28
N LEU A 308 1.79 -5.98 -18.09
CA LEU A 308 1.86 -5.19 -16.86
C LEU A 308 2.98 -4.15 -16.90
N ALA A 309 4.13 -4.47 -17.51
CA ALA A 309 5.22 -3.52 -17.68
C ALA A 309 4.78 -2.33 -18.57
N LEU A 310 4.08 -2.61 -19.67
CA LEU A 310 3.52 -1.58 -20.56
C LEU A 310 2.50 -0.72 -19.81
N LEU A 311 1.56 -1.34 -19.09
CA LEU A 311 0.56 -0.65 -18.28
C LEU A 311 1.23 0.30 -17.27
N ASN A 312 2.17 -0.20 -16.48
CA ASN A 312 2.83 0.58 -15.44
C ASN A 312 3.64 1.76 -16.01
N ASP A 313 4.37 1.54 -17.10
CA ASP A 313 5.15 2.57 -17.78
C ASP A 313 4.26 3.67 -18.40
N ALA A 314 3.16 3.27 -19.06
CA ALA A 314 2.22 4.21 -19.66
C ALA A 314 1.49 5.06 -18.59
N VAL A 315 1.08 4.45 -17.47
CA VAL A 315 0.47 5.17 -16.34
C VAL A 315 1.43 6.20 -15.76
N LYS A 316 2.69 5.80 -15.49
CA LYS A 316 3.72 6.71 -14.98
C LYS A 316 3.98 7.89 -15.92
N LYS A 317 4.08 7.63 -17.22
CA LYS A 317 4.27 8.68 -18.24
C LYS A 317 3.08 9.64 -18.30
N GLY A 318 1.86 9.13 -18.20
CA GLY A 318 0.64 9.94 -18.21
C GLY A 318 0.55 10.84 -16.98
N GLY A 319 0.77 10.27 -15.79
CA GLY A 319 0.70 11.04 -14.55
C GLY A 319 1.84 12.05 -14.39
N ALA A 320 3.06 11.71 -14.77
CA ALA A 320 4.19 12.65 -14.75
C ALA A 320 3.98 13.84 -15.72
N MET A 321 3.21 13.66 -16.79
CA MET A 321 2.81 14.76 -17.68
C MET A 321 1.73 15.64 -17.04
N ALA A 322 0.91 15.07 -16.15
CA ALA A 322 -0.20 15.76 -15.50
C ALA A 322 0.22 16.57 -14.28
N SER A 323 1.19 16.11 -13.47
CA SER A 323 1.52 16.78 -12.22
C SER A 323 3.02 16.85 -11.98
N SER A 324 3.48 17.97 -11.41
CA SER A 324 4.84 18.08 -10.85
C SER A 324 4.96 17.48 -9.45
N SER A 325 3.84 17.05 -8.86
CA SER A 325 3.73 16.52 -7.50
C SER A 325 3.42 15.02 -7.52
N VAL A 326 3.92 14.28 -8.50
CA VAL A 326 3.75 12.82 -8.54
C VAL A 326 4.69 12.17 -7.52
N GLY A 327 4.16 11.28 -6.68
CA GLY A 327 4.94 10.60 -5.63
C GLY A 327 4.30 9.30 -5.12
N GLY A 328 4.65 8.88 -3.91
CA GLY A 328 4.18 7.62 -3.33
C GLY A 328 4.69 6.37 -4.06
N LEU A 329 3.84 5.36 -4.22
CA LEU A 329 4.13 4.11 -4.92
C LEU A 329 4.06 4.29 -6.45
N SER A 330 3.04 5.01 -6.93
CA SER A 330 2.78 5.33 -8.33
C SER A 330 2.99 4.13 -9.28
N GLY A 331 2.02 3.21 -9.33
CA GLY A 331 1.97 2.13 -10.32
C GLY A 331 0.76 1.21 -10.21
N ALA A 332 0.67 0.20 -11.08
CA ALA A 332 -0.43 -0.77 -10.99
C ALA A 332 -0.32 -1.61 -9.71
N PHE A 333 -1.41 -1.73 -8.94
CA PHE A 333 -1.50 -2.58 -7.76
C PHE A 333 -1.89 -4.01 -8.17
N ILE A 334 -1.34 -5.01 -7.49
CA ILE A 334 -1.71 -6.42 -7.71
C ILE A 334 -2.21 -7.15 -6.43
N PRO A 335 -3.12 -6.56 -5.63
CA PRO A 335 -3.65 -7.14 -4.40
C PRO A 335 -4.60 -8.28 -4.71
N VAL A 336 -4.20 -9.51 -4.39
CA VAL A 336 -4.98 -10.70 -4.79
C VAL A 336 -6.37 -10.71 -4.16
N SER A 337 -6.56 -10.25 -2.92
CA SER A 337 -7.87 -10.25 -2.27
C SER A 337 -8.79 -9.09 -2.65
N GLU A 338 -8.25 -8.06 -3.28
CA GLU A 338 -8.99 -6.85 -3.64
C GLU A 338 -9.33 -6.82 -5.13
N ASP A 339 -8.59 -7.52 -6.00
CA ASP A 339 -8.88 -7.57 -7.45
C ASP A 339 -9.69 -8.81 -7.83
N ALA A 340 -10.96 -8.61 -8.19
CA ALA A 340 -11.87 -9.69 -8.60
C ALA A 340 -11.31 -10.57 -9.75
N GLY A 341 -10.63 -9.96 -10.73
CA GLY A 341 -10.01 -10.70 -11.83
C GLY A 341 -8.81 -11.54 -11.38
N MET A 342 -8.03 -11.06 -10.40
CA MET A 342 -6.93 -11.84 -9.82
C MET A 342 -7.44 -13.01 -8.98
N ILE A 343 -8.50 -12.80 -8.18
CA ILE A 343 -9.15 -13.88 -7.43
C ILE A 343 -9.55 -15.01 -8.38
N GLU A 344 -10.21 -14.68 -9.49
CA GLU A 344 -10.64 -15.66 -10.48
C GLU A 344 -9.47 -16.31 -11.24
N ALA A 345 -8.40 -15.56 -11.48
CA ALA A 345 -7.16 -16.08 -12.07
C ALA A 345 -6.44 -17.08 -11.14
N VAL A 346 -6.45 -16.85 -9.83
CA VAL A 346 -5.93 -17.81 -8.84
C VAL A 346 -6.81 -19.05 -8.77
N LYS A 347 -8.14 -18.90 -8.70
CA LYS A 347 -9.09 -20.03 -8.64
C LYS A 347 -8.97 -20.96 -9.85
N ARG A 348 -8.80 -20.42 -11.06
CA ARG A 348 -8.59 -21.23 -12.28
C ARG A 348 -7.16 -21.75 -12.44
N GLY A 349 -6.23 -21.30 -11.60
CA GLY A 349 -4.84 -21.76 -11.58
C GLY A 349 -3.91 -21.10 -12.61
N SER A 350 -4.35 -20.04 -13.30
CA SER A 350 -3.52 -19.28 -14.23
C SER A 350 -2.54 -18.36 -13.49
N LEU A 351 -2.91 -17.89 -12.30
CA LEU A 351 -2.08 -17.03 -11.45
C LEU A 351 -1.56 -17.80 -10.24
N LYS A 352 -0.22 -17.85 -10.11
CA LYS A 352 0.51 -18.53 -9.03
C LYS A 352 1.44 -17.55 -8.33
N LEU A 353 1.92 -17.90 -7.13
CA LEU A 353 2.80 -17.03 -6.34
C LEU A 353 4.07 -16.63 -7.11
N ASP A 354 4.76 -17.59 -7.75
CA ASP A 354 5.95 -17.33 -8.57
C ASP A 354 5.66 -16.36 -9.74
N LYS A 355 4.44 -16.38 -10.27
CA LYS A 355 4.03 -15.47 -11.34
C LYS A 355 3.76 -14.07 -10.80
N LEU A 356 3.16 -13.95 -9.62
CA LEU A 356 3.01 -12.68 -8.91
C LEU A 356 4.38 -12.09 -8.61
N GLU A 357 5.33 -12.87 -8.08
CA GLU A 357 6.73 -12.47 -7.89
C GLU A 357 7.39 -12.01 -9.20
N ALA A 358 7.19 -12.74 -10.30
CA ALA A 358 7.67 -12.28 -11.60
C ALA A 358 7.01 -10.96 -12.05
N MET A 359 5.73 -10.76 -11.75
CA MET A 359 5.02 -9.49 -12.01
C MET A 359 5.53 -8.36 -11.11
N THR A 360 5.94 -8.65 -9.87
CA THR A 360 6.52 -7.64 -8.98
C THR A 360 7.79 -7.05 -9.56
N SER A 361 8.56 -7.77 -10.39
CA SER A 361 9.74 -7.20 -11.06
C SER A 361 9.47 -5.94 -11.90
N VAL A 362 8.25 -5.77 -12.43
CA VAL A 362 7.85 -4.64 -13.28
C VAL A 362 6.75 -3.75 -12.68
N CYS A 363 6.14 -4.18 -11.57
CA CYS A 363 5.07 -3.51 -10.83
C CYS A 363 5.60 -2.65 -9.65
N SER A 364 4.92 -1.58 -9.21
CA SER A 364 5.48 -0.69 -8.17
C SER A 364 5.24 -1.15 -6.71
N VAL A 365 4.34 -2.11 -6.45
CA VAL A 365 3.89 -2.41 -5.07
C VAL A 365 4.50 -3.67 -4.49
N GLY A 366 4.60 -4.76 -5.24
CA GLY A 366 5.09 -6.04 -4.75
C GLY A 366 4.00 -7.07 -4.49
N LEU A 367 4.24 -8.00 -3.56
CA LEU A 367 3.32 -9.08 -3.18
C LEU A 367 2.30 -8.56 -2.15
N ASP A 368 1.10 -8.18 -2.60
CA ASP A 368 0.10 -7.56 -1.74
C ASP A 368 -1.14 -8.44 -1.55
N MET A 369 -1.69 -8.40 -0.33
CA MET A 369 -2.89 -9.13 0.11
C MET A 369 -2.93 -10.61 -0.33
N ILE A 370 -1.85 -11.35 -0.10
CA ILE A 370 -1.72 -12.77 -0.48
C ILE A 370 -1.97 -13.69 0.71
N ALA A 371 -3.00 -14.52 0.64
CA ALA A 371 -3.24 -15.56 1.64
C ALA A 371 -2.41 -16.83 1.35
N VAL A 372 -1.75 -17.36 2.38
CA VAL A 372 -0.99 -18.63 2.33
C VAL A 372 -1.43 -19.56 3.45
N PRO A 373 -1.15 -20.88 3.37
CA PRO A 373 -1.56 -21.84 4.38
C PRO A 373 -1.08 -21.44 5.77
N GLY A 374 -1.93 -21.62 6.78
CA GLY A 374 -1.61 -21.22 8.16
C GLY A 374 -0.42 -21.97 8.77
N ASP A 375 -0.10 -23.16 8.23
CA ASP A 375 1.05 -23.98 8.61
C ASP A 375 2.35 -23.58 7.89
N THR A 376 2.32 -22.56 7.01
CA THR A 376 3.52 -22.00 6.37
C THR A 376 4.52 -21.55 7.45
N SER A 377 5.74 -22.05 7.36
CA SER A 377 6.77 -21.77 8.36
C SER A 377 7.21 -20.30 8.32
N SER A 378 7.63 -19.76 9.47
CA SER A 378 8.16 -18.39 9.55
C SER A 378 9.40 -18.19 8.68
N SER A 379 10.20 -19.25 8.45
CA SER A 379 11.36 -19.20 7.56
C SER A 379 10.95 -19.14 6.08
N THR A 380 9.90 -19.85 5.66
CA THR A 380 9.33 -19.71 4.31
C THR A 380 8.80 -18.30 4.09
N ILE A 381 8.06 -17.74 5.04
CA ILE A 381 7.57 -16.35 4.97
C ILE A 381 8.74 -15.35 4.88
N SER A 382 9.79 -15.57 5.69
CA SER A 382 11.01 -14.77 5.64
C SER A 382 11.73 -14.86 4.29
N ALA A 383 11.74 -16.03 3.66
CA ALA A 383 12.36 -16.22 2.35
C ALA A 383 11.57 -15.52 1.25
N ILE A 384 10.23 -15.67 1.22
CA ILE A 384 9.35 -14.94 0.28
C ILE A 384 9.58 -13.42 0.42
N MET A 385 9.67 -12.92 1.66
CA MET A 385 10.03 -11.52 1.88
C MET A 385 11.41 -11.20 1.33
N ALA A 386 12.44 -12.01 1.60
CA ALA A 386 13.79 -11.76 1.13
C ALA A 386 13.88 -11.70 -0.41
N ASP A 387 13.16 -12.57 -1.12
CA ASP A 387 13.11 -12.60 -2.59
C ASP A 387 12.49 -11.30 -3.13
N GLU A 388 11.35 -10.89 -2.57
CA GLU A 388 10.70 -9.63 -2.97
C GLU A 388 11.56 -8.40 -2.61
N MET A 389 12.19 -8.39 -1.44
CA MET A 389 13.11 -7.32 -1.05
C MET A 389 14.33 -7.25 -1.99
N ALA A 390 14.79 -8.39 -2.52
CA ALA A 390 15.88 -8.45 -3.49
C ALA A 390 15.46 -7.86 -4.84
N ILE A 391 14.25 -8.18 -5.32
CA ILE A 391 13.66 -7.55 -6.51
C ILE A 391 13.62 -6.03 -6.33
N GLY A 392 13.15 -5.55 -5.18
CA GLY A 392 13.10 -4.12 -4.86
C GLY A 392 14.46 -3.44 -4.81
N MET A 393 15.36 -4.02 -4.01
CA MET A 393 16.71 -3.52 -3.78
C MET A 393 17.51 -3.45 -5.08
N ILE A 394 17.48 -4.50 -5.91
CA ILE A 394 18.22 -4.55 -7.18
C ILE A 394 17.61 -3.60 -8.21
N ASN A 395 16.28 -3.50 -8.32
CA ASN A 395 15.69 -2.71 -9.40
C ASN A 395 15.43 -1.23 -9.04
N ARG A 396 15.98 -0.75 -7.91
CA ARG A 396 15.78 0.64 -7.41
C ARG A 396 14.31 1.03 -7.34
N LYS A 397 13.50 0.10 -6.85
CA LYS A 397 12.06 0.24 -6.81
C LYS A 397 11.55 -0.05 -5.40
N THR A 398 10.40 0.52 -5.09
CA THR A 398 9.64 0.09 -3.93
C THR A 398 9.08 -1.30 -4.18
N THR A 399 9.15 -2.15 -3.17
CA THR A 399 8.47 -3.43 -3.12
C THR A 399 7.97 -3.66 -1.71
N ALA A 400 6.84 -4.33 -1.61
CA ALA A 400 6.13 -4.57 -0.38
C ALA A 400 5.72 -6.04 -0.32
N VAL A 401 5.65 -6.57 0.89
CA VAL A 401 5.07 -7.88 1.15
C VAL A 401 3.99 -7.75 2.21
N ARG A 402 2.77 -8.09 1.82
CA ARG A 402 1.63 -8.30 2.71
C ARG A 402 1.11 -9.72 2.48
N ILE A 403 1.68 -10.62 3.27
CA ILE A 403 1.39 -12.05 3.24
C ILE A 403 0.63 -12.43 4.49
N ILE A 404 -0.44 -13.21 4.32
CA ILE A 404 -1.39 -13.54 5.38
C ILE A 404 -1.42 -15.07 5.55
N PRO A 405 -0.67 -15.63 6.52
CA PRO A 405 -0.76 -17.05 6.85
C PRO A 405 -2.11 -17.30 7.54
N ALA A 406 -3.06 -17.87 6.83
CA ALA A 406 -4.44 -18.03 7.29
C ALA A 406 -4.56 -19.21 8.29
N PRO A 407 -4.71 -18.97 9.61
CA PRO A 407 -4.61 -20.03 10.60
C PRO A 407 -5.71 -21.09 10.43
N GLY A 408 -5.32 -22.36 10.39
CA GLY A 408 -6.27 -23.48 10.22
C GLY A 408 -6.80 -23.67 8.80
N LYS A 409 -6.38 -22.84 7.83
CA LYS A 409 -6.76 -22.95 6.42
C LYS A 409 -5.64 -23.63 5.61
N MET A 410 -6.04 -24.37 4.57
CA MET A 410 -5.18 -25.05 3.62
C MET A 410 -5.30 -24.42 2.23
N THR A 411 -4.40 -24.79 1.31
CA THR A 411 -4.47 -24.37 -0.09
C THR A 411 -5.84 -24.62 -0.70
N GLY A 412 -6.41 -23.57 -1.32
CA GLY A 412 -7.73 -23.61 -1.96
C GLY A 412 -8.89 -23.21 -1.06
N ASP A 413 -8.70 -23.15 0.27
CA ASP A 413 -9.70 -22.58 1.18
C ASP A 413 -9.87 -21.09 0.91
N MET A 414 -11.04 -20.54 1.23
CA MET A 414 -11.31 -19.11 1.14
C MET A 414 -11.12 -18.44 2.51
N VAL A 415 -10.57 -17.23 2.48
CA VAL A 415 -10.50 -16.29 3.60
C VAL A 415 -11.31 -15.04 3.29
N GLU A 416 -11.96 -14.50 4.30
CA GLU A 416 -12.81 -13.31 4.17
C GLU A 416 -12.39 -12.26 5.19
N TYR A 417 -11.88 -11.13 4.68
CA TYR A 417 -11.42 -10.01 5.50
C TYR A 417 -12.48 -8.90 5.60
N GLY A 418 -13.42 -8.88 4.65
CA GLY A 418 -14.53 -7.95 4.60
C GLY A 418 -14.16 -6.53 4.15
N GLY A 419 -15.19 -5.76 3.82
CA GLY A 419 -15.06 -4.36 3.41
C GLY A 419 -14.04 -4.17 2.29
N LEU A 420 -13.08 -3.28 2.52
CA LEU A 420 -12.03 -2.91 1.56
C LEU A 420 -10.96 -3.98 1.34
N LEU A 421 -10.80 -4.91 2.30
CA LEU A 421 -9.75 -5.92 2.27
C LEU A 421 -10.17 -7.18 1.49
N GLY A 422 -11.47 -7.26 1.14
CA GLY A 422 -12.01 -8.28 0.23
C GLY A 422 -11.88 -9.72 0.74
N SER A 423 -11.68 -10.65 -0.20
CA SER A 423 -11.57 -12.09 0.06
C SER A 423 -10.61 -12.72 -0.94
N CYS A 424 -9.91 -13.80 -0.58
CA CYS A 424 -9.08 -14.52 -1.53
C CYS A 424 -8.98 -16.01 -1.23
N PRO A 425 -8.65 -16.82 -2.24
CA PRO A 425 -8.23 -18.19 -2.04
C PRO A 425 -6.82 -18.25 -1.41
N VAL A 426 -6.61 -19.21 -0.53
CA VAL A 426 -5.29 -19.54 0.03
C VAL A 426 -4.42 -20.15 -1.06
N MET A 427 -3.31 -19.49 -1.37
CA MET A 427 -2.39 -19.87 -2.44
C MET A 427 -1.34 -20.88 -1.98
N PRO A 428 -0.95 -21.86 -2.82
CA PRO A 428 0.10 -22.81 -2.44
C PRO A 428 1.46 -22.12 -2.33
N VAL A 429 2.27 -22.59 -1.38
CA VAL A 429 3.70 -22.26 -1.24
C VAL A 429 4.57 -23.48 -1.56
N HIS A 430 5.81 -23.24 -1.99
CA HIS A 430 6.78 -24.32 -2.19
C HIS A 430 7.09 -25.03 -0.86
N LYS A 431 7.22 -26.37 -0.90
CA LYS A 431 7.43 -27.22 0.30
C LYS A 431 8.89 -27.40 0.71
N PHE A 432 9.83 -26.94 -0.11
CA PHE A 432 11.25 -27.06 0.18
C PHE A 432 11.66 -26.04 1.25
N SER A 433 12.54 -26.45 2.16
CA SER A 433 12.92 -25.63 3.31
C SER A 433 13.91 -24.52 2.93
N SER A 434 13.61 -23.30 3.37
CA SER A 434 14.51 -22.13 3.31
C SER A 434 15.16 -21.81 4.65
N GLU A 435 15.06 -22.71 5.64
CA GLU A 435 15.47 -22.46 7.02
C GLU A 435 16.96 -22.12 7.15
N GLU A 436 17.83 -22.90 6.50
CA GLU A 436 19.28 -22.68 6.56
C GLU A 436 19.72 -21.38 5.87
N PHE A 437 18.99 -20.92 4.86
CA PHE A 437 19.26 -19.61 4.24
C PHE A 437 18.90 -18.47 5.19
N VAL A 438 17.70 -18.50 5.79
CA VAL A 438 17.21 -17.47 6.70
C VAL A 438 18.04 -17.41 7.99
N LYS A 439 18.51 -18.56 8.50
CA LYS A 439 19.39 -18.63 9.68
C LYS A 439 20.74 -17.93 9.51
N LYS A 440 21.23 -17.75 8.28
CA LYS A 440 22.48 -17.01 8.04
C LYS A 440 22.41 -15.57 8.54
N ALA A 441 21.20 -15.00 8.57
CA ALA A 441 20.90 -13.69 9.13
C ALA A 441 21.86 -12.60 8.57
N GLY A 442 22.14 -11.56 9.34
CA GLY A 442 23.08 -10.51 8.93
C GLY A 442 22.50 -9.54 7.90
N ARG A 443 23.31 -9.16 6.92
CA ARG A 443 22.95 -8.16 5.90
C ARG A 443 23.41 -8.62 4.52
N ILE A 444 22.49 -8.66 3.56
CA ILE A 444 22.84 -8.73 2.14
C ILE A 444 23.35 -7.33 1.75
N PRO A 445 24.58 -7.18 1.24
CA PRO A 445 25.16 -5.87 0.95
C PRO A 445 24.43 -5.16 -0.20
N ALA A 446 24.53 -3.83 -0.23
CA ALA A 446 24.01 -3.02 -1.31
C ALA A 446 24.63 -3.41 -2.67
N PRO A 447 23.85 -3.43 -3.76
CA PRO A 447 24.37 -3.73 -5.09
C PRO A 447 25.29 -2.61 -5.61
N ILE A 448 26.17 -2.93 -6.57
CA ILE A 448 27.13 -1.96 -7.16
C ILE A 448 26.44 -0.72 -7.71
N GLN A 449 25.27 -0.87 -8.31
CA GLN A 449 24.48 0.25 -8.81
C GLN A 449 24.01 1.22 -7.71
N ALA A 450 24.13 0.89 -6.42
CA ALA A 450 23.89 1.86 -5.35
C ALA A 450 24.96 2.96 -5.29
N LEU A 451 26.10 2.79 -5.98
CA LEU A 451 27.20 3.76 -6.08
C LEU A 451 26.85 4.88 -7.08
N THR A 452 25.78 5.62 -6.80
CA THR A 452 25.44 6.87 -7.48
C THR A 452 25.55 8.00 -6.47
N ASN A 453 26.40 8.99 -6.75
CA ASN A 453 26.59 10.18 -5.93
C ASN A 453 25.41 11.14 -6.04
#